data_AF-A0A837FIR7-F1
#
_entry.id   AF-A0A837FIR7-F1
#
_cell.length_a   1.000
_cell.length_b   1.000
_cell.length_c   1.000
_cell.angle_alpha   90.00
_cell.angle_beta   90.00
_cell.angle_gamma   90.00
#
_symmetry.space_group_name_H-M   'P 1'
#
loop_
_entity.id
_entity.type
_entity.pdbx_description
1 polymer ?
#
loop_
_entity_poly.entity_id
_entity_poly.type
_entity_poly.pdbx_seq_one_letter_code
_entity_poly.pdbx_strand_id
1 'polypeptide(L)'
;MPVPQLCLPAPTPESLAADKVQKAKSARATHKYRERKKRKLVEDRYHEEDVPFYGHRRRNQAQFRADVATNCYDRCVATGASIIRCEAAHLVQHARKGGASFKNGLLLRADLHSLFEMGAMAIDPEQLTMHFTSEVLASDPDLWKLEAMKIRPTDKPIKVENLLKRWEDFNK
;
A
#
# COMPACT_ATOMS: atom_id res chain seq x y z
N MET A 1 -24.28 -11.62 51.45
CA MET A 1 -23.09 -12.48 51.37
C MET A 1 -22.14 -11.84 50.36
N PRO A 2 -21.01 -11.25 50.78
CA PRO A 2 -20.05 -10.68 49.84
C PRO A 2 -19.22 -11.78 49.16
N VAL A 3 -19.04 -11.67 47.84
CA VAL A 3 -18.21 -12.55 47.02
C VAL A 3 -16.74 -12.36 47.44
N PRO A 4 -15.95 -13.42 47.69
CA PRO A 4 -14.55 -13.27 48.01
C PRO A 4 -13.80 -12.71 46.79
N GLN A 5 -13.15 -11.57 46.99
CA GLN A 5 -12.34 -10.93 45.98
C GLN A 5 -11.05 -11.74 45.79
N LEU A 6 -10.98 -12.50 44.70
CA LEU A 6 -9.76 -13.17 44.26
C LEU A 6 -8.69 -12.10 43.98
N CYS A 7 -7.70 -11.99 44.87
CA CYS A 7 -6.49 -11.22 44.60
C CYS A 7 -5.77 -11.87 43.41
N LEU A 8 -5.67 -11.14 42.30
CA LEU A 8 -4.79 -11.52 41.20
C LEU A 8 -3.34 -11.57 41.72
N PRO A 9 -2.54 -12.57 41.32
CA PRO A 9 -1.15 -12.66 41.74
C PRO A 9 -0.37 -11.44 41.25
N ALA A 10 0.50 -10.91 42.12
CA ALA A 10 1.37 -9.80 41.78
C ALA A 10 2.24 -10.17 40.55
N PRO A 11 2.44 -9.26 39.59
CA PRO A 11 3.21 -9.55 38.39
C PRO A 11 4.64 -9.92 38.76
N THR A 12 5.15 -11.00 38.18
CA THR A 12 6.52 -11.47 38.44
C THR A 12 7.54 -10.53 37.77
N PRO A 13 8.79 -10.49 38.26
CA PRO A 13 9.84 -9.66 37.65
C PRO A 13 10.04 -9.94 36.16
N GLU A 14 9.78 -11.17 35.72
CA GLU A 14 9.89 -11.63 34.34
C GLU A 14 8.77 -11.11 33.44
N SER A 15 7.51 -11.04 33.94
CA SER A 15 6.39 -10.47 33.18
C SER A 15 6.54 -8.95 33.02
N LEU A 16 7.05 -8.27 34.04
CA LEU A 16 7.38 -6.84 33.99
C LEU A 16 8.53 -6.52 33.01
N ALA A 17 9.47 -7.45 32.84
CA ALA A 17 10.56 -7.32 31.87
C ALA A 17 10.07 -7.53 30.43
N ALA A 18 9.20 -8.52 30.20
CA ALA A 18 8.60 -8.79 28.88
C ALA A 18 7.78 -7.61 28.36
N ASP A 19 6.96 -6.98 29.21
CA ASP A 19 6.17 -5.79 28.88
C ASP A 19 7.04 -4.58 28.50
N LYS A 20 8.15 -4.37 29.22
CA LYS A 20 9.12 -3.31 28.91
C LYS A 20 9.82 -3.55 27.57
N VAL A 21 10.13 -4.82 27.25
CA VAL A 21 10.75 -5.19 25.97
C VAL A 21 9.76 -5.06 24.80
N GLN A 22 8.49 -5.44 24.97
CA GLN A 22 7.46 -5.23 23.94
C GLN A 22 7.17 -3.75 23.69
N LYS A 23 7.07 -2.93 24.75
CA LYS A 23 6.83 -1.49 24.65
C LYS A 23 8.04 -0.73 24.04
N ALA A 24 9.26 -1.18 24.32
CA ALA A 24 10.47 -0.63 23.70
C ALA A 24 10.64 -1.04 22.23
N LYS A 25 10.28 -2.28 21.85
CA LYS A 25 10.29 -2.75 20.45
C LYS A 25 9.23 -2.06 19.60
N SER A 26 8.03 -1.83 20.12
CA SER A 26 6.97 -1.07 19.42
C SER A 26 7.34 0.41 19.27
N ALA A 27 7.88 1.03 20.33
CA ALA A 27 8.36 2.41 20.27
C ALA A 27 9.51 2.60 19.27
N ARG A 28 10.47 1.66 19.21
CA ARG A 28 11.62 1.72 18.28
C ARG A 28 11.22 1.50 16.81
N ALA A 29 10.19 0.68 16.56
CA ALA A 29 9.60 0.52 15.23
C ALA A 29 8.84 1.79 14.78
N THR A 30 8.16 2.48 15.70
CA THR A 30 7.48 3.75 15.41
C THR A 30 8.43 4.95 15.34
N HIS A 31 9.57 4.91 16.03
CA HIS A 31 10.56 6.00 16.05
C HIS A 31 11.50 5.97 14.83
N LYS A 32 11.69 4.81 14.16
CA LYS A 32 12.34 4.80 12.83
C LYS A 32 11.42 5.33 11.72
N TYR A 33 10.10 5.39 11.97
CA TYR A 33 9.08 5.84 11.02
C TYR A 33 8.85 7.37 11.09
N ARG A 34 9.09 8.00 12.25
CA ARG A 34 9.02 9.45 12.46
C ARG A 34 10.43 10.05 12.33
N GLU A 35 10.54 11.17 11.63
CA GLU A 35 11.77 11.85 11.15
C GLU A 35 12.30 11.41 9.77
N ARG A 36 11.45 10.87 8.90
CA ARG A 36 11.69 10.99 7.45
C ARG A 36 11.41 12.44 7.08
N LYS A 37 12.44 13.29 7.10
CA LYS A 37 12.47 14.66 6.51
C LYS A 37 11.47 14.71 5.36
N LYS A 38 10.32 15.40 5.51
CA LYS A 38 9.14 15.30 4.61
C LYS A 38 9.60 15.21 3.15
N ARG A 39 9.54 14.01 2.56
CA ARG A 39 10.05 13.81 1.21
C ARG A 39 9.15 14.58 0.26
N LYS A 40 9.74 15.47 -0.55
CA LYS A 40 8.98 16.23 -1.55
C LYS A 40 8.52 15.24 -2.62
N LEU A 41 7.23 14.91 -2.61
CA LEU A 41 6.60 14.03 -3.60
C LEU A 41 6.56 14.75 -4.96
N VAL A 42 6.91 14.02 -6.03
CA VAL A 42 6.91 14.58 -7.38
C VAL A 42 5.54 14.40 -8.03
N GLU A 43 4.87 15.51 -8.33
CA GLU A 43 3.50 15.50 -8.87
C GLU A 43 3.45 15.23 -10.37
N ASP A 44 4.40 15.71 -11.14
CA ASP A 44 4.50 15.46 -12.58
C ASP A 44 5.98 15.29 -12.97
N ARG A 45 6.25 14.31 -13.84
CA ARG A 45 7.59 14.10 -14.43
C ARG A 45 7.48 14.20 -15.93
N TYR A 46 7.96 15.31 -16.47
CA TYR A 46 8.19 15.46 -17.90
C TYR A 46 9.37 14.59 -18.32
N HIS A 47 9.28 13.97 -19.49
CA HIS A 47 10.40 13.31 -20.13
C HIS A 47 11.36 14.42 -20.61
N GLU A 48 12.56 14.55 -20.02
CA GLU A 48 13.64 15.32 -20.65
C GLU A 48 14.18 14.52 -21.84
N GLU A 49 14.17 15.13 -23.03
CA GLU A 49 14.45 14.44 -24.30
C GLU A 49 15.94 14.07 -24.49
N ASP A 50 16.85 14.64 -23.68
CA ASP A 50 18.30 14.63 -23.94
C ASP A 50 19.17 13.82 -22.93
N VAL A 51 18.61 12.86 -22.20
CA VAL A 51 19.35 12.08 -21.16
C VAL A 51 19.52 10.60 -21.56
N PRO A 52 20.69 9.97 -21.36
CA PRO A 52 20.92 8.56 -21.70
C PRO A 52 19.82 7.61 -21.16
N PHE A 53 19.10 7.01 -22.10
CA PHE A 53 17.80 6.34 -21.91
C PHE A 53 17.77 5.29 -20.79
N TYR A 54 18.82 4.49 -20.63
CA TYR A 54 18.83 3.34 -19.72
C TYR A 54 19.02 3.70 -18.24
N GLY A 55 19.87 4.68 -17.93
CA GLY A 55 20.12 5.10 -16.53
C GLY A 55 18.97 5.89 -15.93
N HIS A 56 18.30 6.69 -16.76
CA HIS A 56 17.20 7.56 -16.35
C HIS A 56 15.93 6.76 -16.00
N ARG A 57 15.58 5.72 -16.78
CA ARG A 57 14.41 4.86 -16.50
C ARG A 57 14.50 4.15 -15.16
N ARG A 58 15.65 3.57 -14.81
CA ARG A 58 15.84 2.88 -13.52
C ARG A 58 15.75 3.85 -12.33
N ARG A 59 16.37 5.02 -12.44
CA ARG A 59 16.27 6.07 -11.42
C ARG A 59 14.84 6.55 -11.26
N ASN A 60 14.12 6.72 -12.37
CA ASN A 60 12.75 7.19 -12.34
C ASN A 60 11.81 6.18 -11.68
N GLN A 61 11.97 4.89 -11.99
CA GLN A 61 11.18 3.83 -11.40
C GLN A 61 11.47 3.64 -9.91
N ALA A 62 12.73 3.75 -9.48
CA ALA A 62 13.11 3.72 -8.07
C ALA A 62 12.50 4.91 -7.28
N GLN A 63 12.57 6.12 -7.86
CA GLN A 63 11.94 7.30 -7.27
C GLN A 63 10.41 7.19 -7.23
N PHE A 64 9.79 6.68 -8.29
CA PHE A 64 8.34 6.44 -8.37
C PHE A 64 7.90 5.54 -7.23
N ARG A 65 8.57 4.38 -7.12
CA ARG A 65 8.31 3.40 -6.07
C ARG A 65 8.39 4.04 -4.70
N ALA A 66 9.43 4.81 -4.45
CA ALA A 66 9.62 5.43 -3.15
C ALA A 66 8.57 6.54 -2.88
N ASP A 67 8.12 7.27 -3.90
CA ASP A 67 7.09 8.32 -3.79
C ASP A 67 5.72 7.71 -3.49
N VAL A 68 5.34 6.68 -4.26
CA VAL A 68 4.13 5.89 -4.02
C VAL A 68 4.15 5.25 -2.64
N ALA A 69 5.28 4.66 -2.23
CA ALA A 69 5.40 4.06 -0.91
C ALA A 69 5.21 5.10 0.20
N THR A 70 5.82 6.28 0.06
CA THR A 70 5.64 7.38 1.02
C THR A 70 4.18 7.82 1.07
N ASN A 71 3.52 7.97 -0.08
CA ASN A 71 2.10 8.37 -0.17
C ASN A 71 1.16 7.32 0.43
N CYS A 72 1.55 6.03 0.42
CA CYS A 72 0.79 4.92 0.98
C CYS A 72 1.26 4.54 2.40
N TYR A 73 1.91 5.45 3.13
CA TYR A 73 2.38 5.23 4.49
C TYR A 73 3.32 4.01 4.66
N ASP A 74 4.07 3.66 3.62
CA ASP A 74 4.93 2.47 3.51
C ASP A 74 4.18 1.15 3.82
N ARG A 75 2.89 1.11 3.45
CA ARG A 75 1.98 -0.02 3.67
C ARG A 75 1.14 -0.30 2.44
N CYS A 76 0.82 -1.57 2.24
CA CYS A 76 -0.14 -1.96 1.21
C CYS A 76 -1.50 -1.29 1.46
N VAL A 77 -2.06 -0.62 0.46
CA VAL A 77 -3.37 0.03 0.59
C VAL A 77 -4.52 -0.96 0.72
N ALA A 78 -4.35 -2.20 0.25
CA ALA A 78 -5.34 -3.26 0.36
C ALA A 78 -5.31 -3.97 1.72
N THR A 79 -4.11 -4.38 2.16
CA THR A 79 -3.95 -5.34 3.28
C THR A 79 -3.25 -4.75 4.50
N GLY A 80 -2.63 -3.58 4.38
CA GLY A 80 -1.74 -3.05 5.41
C GLY A 80 -0.42 -3.83 5.55
N ALA A 81 -0.07 -4.71 4.59
CA ALA A 81 1.22 -5.39 4.58
C ALA A 81 2.40 -4.40 4.56
N SER A 82 3.53 -4.80 5.15
CA SER A 82 4.76 -4.00 5.17
C SER A 82 5.35 -3.82 3.76
N ILE A 83 6.00 -2.68 3.51
CA ILE A 83 6.68 -2.34 2.25
C ILE A 83 7.57 -3.44 1.65
N ILE A 84 8.17 -4.31 2.47
CA ILE A 84 9.04 -5.42 2.03
C ILE A 84 8.28 -6.38 1.11
N ARG A 85 6.97 -6.55 1.32
CA ARG A 85 6.10 -7.45 0.53
C ARG A 85 5.34 -6.72 -0.57
N CYS A 86 5.69 -5.47 -0.85
CA CYS A 86 4.88 -4.59 -1.67
C CYS A 86 5.61 -4.06 -2.90
N GLU A 87 4.84 -3.80 -3.93
CA GLU A 87 5.23 -3.22 -5.22
C GLU A 87 4.42 -1.95 -5.50
N ALA A 88 5.01 -1.02 -6.26
CA ALA A 88 4.32 0.21 -6.63
C ALA A 88 3.61 -0.03 -7.96
N ALA A 89 2.30 -0.17 -7.88
CA ALA A 89 1.41 -0.39 -9.02
C ALA A 89 1.16 0.94 -9.74
N HIS A 90 1.23 0.94 -11.06
CA HIS A 90 0.78 2.09 -11.86
C HIS A 90 -0.73 1.97 -12.12
N LEU A 91 -1.47 3.06 -11.94
CA LEU A 91 -2.89 3.10 -12.29
C LEU A 91 -3.06 3.07 -13.82
N VAL A 92 -2.40 4.02 -14.49
CA VAL A 92 -2.16 4.01 -15.94
C VAL A 92 -0.72 3.58 -16.21
N GLN A 93 -0.56 2.53 -17.01
CA GLN A 93 0.76 2.03 -17.42
C GLN A 93 1.62 3.14 -18.03
N HIS A 94 2.91 3.15 -17.71
CA HIS A 94 3.88 4.09 -18.28
C HIS A 94 3.87 4.08 -19.82
N ALA A 95 3.69 2.92 -20.44
CA ALA A 95 3.60 2.77 -21.90
C ALA A 95 2.43 3.56 -22.52
N ARG A 96 1.40 3.89 -21.74
CA ARG A 96 0.23 4.68 -22.15
C ARG A 96 0.33 6.15 -21.73
N LYS A 97 1.55 6.70 -21.65
CA LYS A 97 1.85 8.06 -21.14
C LYS A 97 1.50 8.27 -19.67
N GLY A 98 1.40 7.20 -18.88
CA GLY A 98 1.27 7.31 -17.43
C GLY A 98 2.53 7.91 -16.82
N GLY A 99 2.46 9.18 -16.42
CA GLY A 99 3.57 9.86 -15.77
C GLY A 99 4.01 9.11 -14.51
N ALA A 100 5.30 9.18 -14.20
CA ALA A 100 5.88 8.55 -13.00
C ALA A 100 5.59 9.41 -11.74
N SER A 101 4.32 9.73 -11.50
CA SER A 101 3.84 10.53 -10.37
C SER A 101 3.25 9.64 -9.29
N PHE A 102 3.39 10.01 -8.01
CA PHE A 102 2.67 9.30 -6.94
C PHE A 102 1.15 9.32 -7.14
N LYS A 103 0.61 10.34 -7.84
CA LYS A 103 -0.82 10.42 -8.17
C LYS A 103 -1.26 9.26 -9.07
N ASN A 104 -0.32 8.68 -9.83
CA ASN A 104 -0.55 7.57 -10.75
C ASN A 104 -0.12 6.21 -10.14
N GLY A 105 -0.01 6.08 -8.82
CA GLY A 105 0.35 4.79 -8.24
C GLY A 105 -0.19 4.50 -6.86
N LEU A 106 -0.29 3.21 -6.57
CA LEU A 106 -0.67 2.66 -5.28
C LEU A 106 0.35 1.61 -4.85
N LEU A 107 0.59 1.51 -3.55
CA LEU A 107 1.44 0.47 -3.00
C LEU A 107 0.59 -0.78 -2.73
N LEU A 108 0.82 -1.84 -3.48
CA LEU A 108 0.09 -3.11 -3.37
C LEU A 108 1.01 -4.23 -2.92
N ARG A 109 0.46 -5.25 -2.26
CA ARG A 109 1.20 -6.50 -1.99
C ARG A 109 1.52 -7.16 -3.34
N ALA A 110 2.67 -7.81 -3.48
CA ALA A 110 3.17 -8.25 -4.80
C ALA A 110 2.18 -9.15 -5.57
N ASP A 111 1.46 -10.02 -4.88
CA ASP A 111 0.37 -10.85 -5.43
C ASP A 111 -0.80 -9.99 -5.96
N LEU A 112 -1.30 -9.06 -5.15
CA LEU A 112 -2.36 -8.13 -5.55
C LEU A 112 -1.92 -7.20 -6.67
N HIS A 113 -0.64 -6.83 -6.69
CA HIS A 113 -0.05 -6.07 -7.77
C HIS A 113 -0.14 -6.84 -9.09
N SER A 114 0.24 -8.12 -9.10
CA SER A 114 0.12 -8.97 -10.28
C SER A 114 -1.34 -9.12 -10.73
N LEU A 115 -2.28 -9.38 -9.81
CA LEU A 115 -3.72 -9.46 -10.15
C LEU A 115 -4.24 -8.15 -10.76
N PHE A 116 -3.83 -7.03 -10.18
CA PHE A 116 -4.19 -5.70 -10.68
C PHE A 116 -3.61 -5.48 -12.08
N GLU A 117 -2.34 -5.86 -12.31
CA GLU A 117 -1.68 -5.76 -13.61
C GLU A 117 -2.36 -6.60 -14.70
N MET A 118 -2.78 -7.82 -14.36
CA MET A 118 -3.49 -8.74 -15.27
C MET A 118 -4.94 -8.34 -15.53
N GLY A 119 -5.50 -7.39 -14.78
CA GLY A 119 -6.92 -7.02 -14.88
C GLY A 119 -7.86 -7.97 -14.15
N ALA A 120 -7.33 -8.87 -13.31
CA ALA A 120 -8.13 -9.76 -12.47
C ALA A 120 -8.54 -9.12 -11.12
N MET A 121 -7.97 -7.97 -10.81
CA MET A 121 -8.35 -7.09 -9.71
C MET A 121 -8.51 -5.66 -10.25
N ALA A 122 -9.51 -4.94 -9.76
CA ALA A 122 -9.71 -3.52 -10.04
C ALA A 122 -10.06 -2.73 -8.77
N ILE A 123 -10.02 -1.40 -8.89
CA ILE A 123 -10.43 -0.49 -7.83
C ILE A 123 -11.54 0.39 -8.42
N ASP A 124 -12.68 0.42 -7.74
CA ASP A 124 -13.80 1.30 -8.08
C ASP A 124 -13.33 2.77 -7.95
N PRO A 125 -13.39 3.58 -9.02
CA PRO A 125 -12.99 4.98 -8.99
C PRO A 125 -13.86 5.85 -8.07
N GLU A 126 -15.14 5.53 -7.89
CA GLU A 126 -16.08 6.31 -7.08
C GLU A 126 -15.95 5.97 -5.60
N GLN A 127 -15.96 4.68 -5.27
CA GLN A 127 -15.99 4.22 -3.87
C GLN A 127 -14.59 3.96 -3.30
N LEU A 128 -13.59 3.79 -4.17
CA LEU A 128 -12.25 3.32 -3.84
C LEU A 128 -12.26 1.96 -3.12
N THR A 129 -13.17 1.08 -3.54
CA THR A 129 -13.29 -0.31 -3.10
C THR A 129 -12.57 -1.24 -4.07
N MET A 130 -12.05 -2.35 -3.54
CA MET A 130 -11.34 -3.35 -4.33
C MET A 130 -12.28 -4.43 -4.80
N HIS A 131 -12.13 -4.86 -6.04
CA HIS A 131 -12.95 -5.89 -6.66
C HIS A 131 -12.08 -6.90 -7.42
N PHE A 132 -12.49 -8.16 -7.42
CA PHE A 132 -11.81 -9.28 -8.06
C PHE A 132 -12.74 -9.99 -9.06
N THR A 133 -12.17 -10.58 -10.11
CA THR A 133 -12.97 -11.39 -11.04
C THR A 133 -13.45 -12.67 -10.37
N SER A 134 -14.61 -13.17 -10.79
CA SER A 134 -15.19 -14.42 -10.28
C SER A 134 -14.24 -15.62 -10.42
N GLU A 135 -13.44 -15.66 -11.49
CA GLU A 135 -12.44 -16.71 -11.72
C GLU A 135 -11.36 -16.74 -10.65
N VAL A 136 -10.83 -15.57 -10.27
CA VAL A 136 -9.82 -15.46 -9.22
C VAL A 136 -10.43 -15.70 -7.84
N LEU A 137 -11.64 -15.22 -7.57
CA LEU A 137 -12.33 -15.50 -6.31
C LEU A 137 -12.65 -16.99 -6.12
N ALA A 138 -12.90 -17.73 -7.21
CA ALA A 138 -13.09 -19.17 -7.16
C ALA A 138 -11.78 -19.92 -6.91
N SER A 139 -10.66 -19.43 -7.45
CA SER A 139 -9.33 -20.06 -7.34
C SER A 139 -8.63 -19.76 -6.01
N ASP A 140 -8.78 -18.53 -5.51
CA ASP A 140 -8.14 -18.02 -4.30
C ASP A 140 -9.19 -17.46 -3.31
N PRO A 141 -9.89 -18.33 -2.56
CA PRO A 141 -11.03 -17.92 -1.72
C PRO A 141 -10.68 -16.98 -0.56
N ASP A 142 -9.40 -16.82 -0.20
CA ASP A 142 -9.00 -15.88 0.84
C ASP A 142 -9.18 -14.41 0.40
N LEU A 143 -9.23 -14.16 -0.91
CA LEU A 143 -9.49 -12.84 -1.49
C LEU A 143 -10.90 -12.33 -1.23
N TRP A 144 -11.87 -13.19 -0.89
CA TRP A 144 -13.21 -12.79 -0.45
C TRP A 144 -13.18 -11.83 0.74
N LYS A 145 -12.13 -11.91 1.58
CA LYS A 145 -11.96 -11.00 2.72
C LYS A 145 -11.60 -9.58 2.30
N LEU A 146 -11.16 -9.40 1.05
CA LEU A 146 -10.75 -8.11 0.48
C LEU A 146 -11.76 -7.56 -0.52
N GLU A 147 -12.66 -8.40 -1.03
CA GLU A 147 -13.74 -8.00 -1.95
C GLU A 147 -14.61 -6.91 -1.33
N ALA A 148 -14.91 -5.88 -2.13
CA ALA A 148 -15.65 -4.67 -1.75
C ALA A 148 -15.06 -3.90 -0.56
N MET A 149 -13.86 -4.22 -0.08
CA MET A 149 -13.23 -3.43 0.98
C MET A 149 -12.66 -2.14 0.41
N LYS A 150 -12.86 -1.05 1.14
CA LYS A 150 -12.25 0.24 0.84
C LYS A 150 -10.74 0.19 1.02
N ILE A 151 -9.99 0.75 0.07
CA ILE A 151 -8.54 0.90 0.23
C ILE A 151 -8.24 1.83 1.40
N ARG A 152 -7.11 1.57 2.07
CA ARG A 152 -6.58 2.45 3.12
C ARG A 152 -6.30 3.84 2.53
N PRO A 153 -6.46 4.91 3.33
CA PRO A 153 -6.21 6.27 2.86
C PRO A 153 -4.73 6.48 2.53
N THR A 154 -4.48 7.35 1.55
CA THR A 154 -3.15 7.87 1.20
C THR A 154 -2.92 9.23 1.86
N ASP A 155 -1.65 9.68 1.94
CA ASP A 155 -1.28 11.00 2.45
C ASP A 155 -1.82 12.13 1.55
N LYS A 156 -1.64 11.97 0.24
CA LYS A 156 -2.21 12.81 -0.81
C LYS A 156 -3.14 12.01 -1.72
N PRO A 157 -4.20 12.63 -2.28
CA PRO A 157 -5.12 11.95 -3.17
C PRO A 157 -4.40 11.47 -4.44
N ILE A 158 -4.80 10.28 -4.90
CA ILE A 158 -4.43 9.76 -6.22
C ILE A 158 -5.28 10.42 -7.31
N LYS A 159 -4.84 10.31 -8.56
CA LYS A 159 -5.63 10.75 -9.71
C LYS A 159 -6.64 9.66 -10.07
N VAL A 160 -7.85 9.77 -9.53
CA VAL A 160 -8.94 8.78 -9.71
C VAL A 160 -9.28 8.53 -11.17
N GLU A 161 -9.18 9.56 -12.03
CA GLU A 161 -9.37 9.43 -13.49
C GLU A 161 -8.49 8.33 -14.11
N ASN A 162 -7.34 8.04 -13.51
CA ASN A 162 -6.42 6.99 -13.99
C ASN A 162 -6.92 5.57 -13.70
N LEU A 163 -7.96 5.41 -12.88
CA LEU A 163 -8.63 4.12 -12.64
C LEU A 163 -9.72 3.84 -13.67
N LEU A 164 -10.35 4.87 -14.25
CA LEU A 164 -11.56 4.76 -15.09
C LEU A 164 -11.41 3.70 -16.19
N LYS A 165 -10.35 3.81 -16.99
CA LYS A 165 -10.14 2.88 -18.11
C LYS A 165 -10.00 1.43 -17.65
N ARG A 166 -9.32 1.21 -16.52
CA ARG A 166 -9.09 -0.12 -15.95
C ARG A 166 -10.36 -0.70 -15.34
N TRP A 167 -11.17 0.16 -14.72
CA TRP A 167 -12.49 -0.19 -14.20
C TRP A 167 -13.47 -0.56 -15.30
N GLU A 168 -13.50 0.21 -16.39
CA GLU A 168 -14.28 -0.13 -17.59
C GLU A 168 -13.85 -1.48 -18.18
N ASP A 169 -12.55 -1.71 -18.33
CA ASP A 169 -12.04 -2.96 -18.91
C ASP A 169 -12.30 -4.17 -17.99
N PHE A 170 -12.37 -3.97 -16.68
CA PHE A 170 -12.71 -5.00 -15.69
C PHE A 170 -14.19 -5.40 -15.70
N ASN A 171 -15.09 -4.46 -16.03
CA ASN A 171 -16.55 -4.68 -16.04
C ASN A 171 -17.11 -5.11 -17.41
N LYS A 172 -16.25 -5.40 -18.39
CA LYS A 172 -16.65 -5.95 -19.70
C LYS A 172 -16.80 -7.45 -19.63
#